data_AF-A0A0F4RL84-F1
#
_entry.id   AF-A0A0F4RL84-F1
#
_cell.length_a   1.000
_cell.length_b   1.000
_cell.length_c   1.000
_cell.angle_alpha   90.00
_cell.angle_beta   90.00
_cell.angle_gamma   90.00
#
_symmetry.space_group_name_H-M   'P 1'
#
loop_
_entity.id
_entity.type
_entity.pdbx_description
1 polymer ?
#
loop_
_entity_poly.entity_id
_entity_poly.type
_entity_poly.pdbx_seq_one_letter_code
_entity_poly.pdbx_strand_id
1 'polypeptide(L)'
;MSATNTASTYGSVTKVFHWLTALLILTLIPLGLIAQELPFDSTLKVPLFSAHKTLGIIVFAVALARILWTITQTAPGDLHPERRAETLVAHVVHWALYTALVFVPLTGWLHHAATSGFAPIWLPIGQSLPFIPQDEHLAEIFSGLHWIWSKILIVSILLHVAGALKHQIIDKDATLSRMWFGKRPLPETGTRDHSFAAPLIALGIYAFAAAGASASGMLSHSDNTPAPALEQAASDWMVTEGTIGITITQLGNPVTGQFEDWTSVISFDPNATGTMGQAAVTIAIGSLQLGSVSGQAMGGDFFDTANFPTAQFTADITAQDAGYVADGTLTIKDISVPVSMPFTLDITDNTAVMSGGLKLDRRDFQIGQSMADDKNLGFDVSVDINLTATR
;
A
#
# COMPACT_ATOMS: atom_id res chain seq x y z
N MET A 1 41.84 -8.00 -13.16
CA MET A 1 40.97 -7.52 -14.25
C MET A 1 40.89 -6.01 -14.13
N SER A 2 40.73 -5.25 -15.22
CA SER A 2 40.53 -3.80 -15.12
C SER A 2 39.23 -3.50 -14.36
N ALA A 3 39.25 -2.50 -13.49
CA ALA A 3 38.05 -2.04 -12.77
C ALA A 3 37.08 -1.30 -13.72
N THR A 4 37.64 -0.53 -14.64
CA THR A 4 36.92 0.34 -15.59
C THR A 4 36.69 -0.34 -16.93
N ASN A 5 35.72 0.17 -17.69
CA ASN A 5 35.42 -0.28 -19.04
C ASN A 5 36.49 0.21 -20.05
N THR A 6 36.57 -0.49 -21.18
CA THR A 6 37.28 -0.05 -22.39
C THR A 6 36.30 0.02 -23.57
N ALA A 7 36.75 0.47 -24.75
CA ALA A 7 35.91 0.45 -25.96
C ALA A 7 35.41 -0.96 -26.34
N SER A 8 36.10 -2.01 -25.91
CA SER A 8 35.79 -3.41 -26.24
C SER A 8 35.24 -4.24 -25.07
N THR A 9 35.59 -3.90 -23.82
CA THR A 9 35.35 -4.77 -22.67
C THR A 9 34.73 -4.05 -21.48
N TYR A 10 33.86 -4.75 -20.74
CA TYR A 10 33.36 -4.26 -19.45
C TYR A 10 34.36 -4.52 -18.33
N GLY A 11 34.56 -3.52 -17.48
CA GLY A 11 35.36 -3.61 -16.26
C GLY A 11 34.73 -4.49 -15.18
N SER A 12 35.53 -4.92 -14.20
CA SER A 12 35.05 -5.80 -13.14
C SER A 12 33.96 -5.15 -12.27
N VAL A 13 34.02 -3.84 -12.05
CA VAL A 13 33.01 -3.12 -11.25
C VAL A 13 31.64 -3.16 -11.94
N THR A 14 31.61 -2.90 -13.26
CA THR A 14 30.39 -2.99 -14.07
C THR A 14 29.78 -4.39 -14.04
N LYS A 15 30.63 -5.44 -14.13
CA LYS A 15 30.19 -6.84 -14.03
C LYS A 15 29.63 -7.18 -12.66
N VAL A 16 30.28 -6.74 -11.58
CA VAL A 16 29.78 -6.93 -10.21
C VAL A 16 28.43 -6.27 -10.04
N PHE A 17 28.27 -5.00 -10.44
CA PHE A 17 26.97 -4.34 -10.38
C PHE A 17 25.90 -5.08 -11.17
N HIS A 18 26.22 -5.55 -12.39
CA HIS A 18 25.27 -6.29 -13.22
C HIS A 18 24.80 -7.59 -12.53
N TRP A 19 25.73 -8.45 -12.12
CA TRP A 19 25.39 -9.74 -11.52
C TRP A 19 24.77 -9.61 -10.12
N LEU A 20 25.20 -8.62 -9.32
CA LEU A 20 24.56 -8.30 -8.05
C LEU A 20 23.11 -7.85 -8.27
N THR A 21 22.88 -6.95 -9.23
CA THR A 21 21.52 -6.50 -9.59
C THR A 21 20.67 -7.68 -10.04
N ALA A 22 21.21 -8.54 -10.92
CA ALA A 22 20.50 -9.72 -11.41
C ALA A 22 20.12 -10.67 -10.28
N LEU A 23 21.04 -10.99 -9.37
CA LEU A 23 20.76 -11.83 -8.20
C LEU A 23 19.63 -11.25 -7.34
N LEU A 24 19.71 -9.95 -7.03
CA LEU A 24 18.72 -9.30 -6.17
C LEU A 24 17.33 -9.26 -6.82
N ILE A 25 17.25 -8.89 -8.10
CA ILE A 25 15.98 -8.84 -8.83
C ILE A 25 15.35 -10.23 -8.97
N LEU A 26 16.15 -11.25 -9.32
CA LEU A 26 15.67 -12.63 -9.42
C LEU A 26 15.22 -13.20 -8.06
N THR A 27 15.71 -12.65 -6.94
CA THR A 27 15.22 -12.96 -5.59
C THR A 27 13.93 -12.21 -5.25
N LEU A 28 13.83 -10.93 -5.64
CA LEU A 28 12.67 -10.08 -5.34
C LEU A 28 11.39 -10.54 -6.03
N ILE A 29 11.48 -10.99 -7.28
CA ILE A 29 10.31 -11.42 -8.07
C ILE A 29 9.53 -12.54 -7.35
N PRO A 30 10.11 -13.69 -6.99
CA PRO A 30 9.38 -14.74 -6.28
C PRO A 30 8.93 -14.28 -4.88
N LEU A 31 9.73 -13.50 -4.15
CA LEU A 31 9.31 -12.96 -2.84
C LEU A 31 8.02 -12.14 -2.95
N GLY A 32 7.93 -11.27 -3.96
CA GLY A 32 6.75 -10.43 -4.17
C GLY A 32 5.52 -11.25 -4.56
N LEU A 33 5.67 -12.17 -5.52
CA LEU A 33 4.58 -13.03 -6.00
C LEU A 33 4.04 -13.93 -4.88
N ILE A 34 4.92 -14.60 -4.12
CA ILE A 34 4.51 -15.49 -3.03
C ILE A 34 3.83 -14.67 -1.91
N ALA A 35 4.40 -13.53 -1.50
CA ALA A 35 3.82 -12.71 -0.44
C ALA A 35 2.42 -12.18 -0.82
N GLN A 36 2.22 -11.84 -2.09
CA GLN A 36 0.93 -11.37 -2.61
C GLN A 36 -0.15 -12.45 -2.49
N GLU A 37 0.16 -13.69 -2.87
CA GLU A 37 -0.80 -14.81 -2.92
C GLU A 37 -1.09 -15.45 -1.56
N LEU A 38 -0.23 -15.24 -0.54
CA LEU A 38 -0.47 -15.82 0.79
C LEU A 38 -1.75 -15.27 1.44
N PRO A 39 -2.51 -16.11 2.16
CA PRO A 39 -3.61 -15.67 3.02
C PRO A 39 -3.17 -14.60 4.02
N PHE A 40 -4.08 -13.68 4.36
CA PHE A 40 -3.78 -12.56 5.27
C PHE A 40 -3.33 -13.01 6.67
N ASP A 41 -3.89 -14.11 7.16
CA ASP A 41 -3.56 -14.76 8.44
C ASP A 41 -2.26 -15.56 8.41
N SER A 42 -1.62 -15.69 7.24
CA SER A 42 -0.36 -16.41 7.14
C SER A 42 0.73 -15.71 7.94
N THR A 43 1.35 -16.45 8.85
CA THR A 43 2.51 -16.01 9.64
C THR A 43 3.72 -15.66 8.78
N LEU A 44 3.74 -16.07 7.50
CA LEU A 44 4.82 -15.78 6.55
C LEU A 44 4.57 -14.53 5.71
N LYS A 45 3.33 -14.03 5.60
CA LYS A 45 3.00 -12.92 4.70
C LYS A 45 3.76 -11.64 5.06
N VAL A 46 3.75 -11.27 6.34
CA VAL A 46 4.46 -10.08 6.85
C VAL A 46 5.98 -10.20 6.67
N PRO A 47 6.66 -11.26 7.13
CA PRO A 47 8.10 -11.42 6.90
C PRO A 47 8.51 -11.40 5.42
N LEU A 48 7.74 -12.02 4.52
CA LEU A 48 8.05 -12.01 3.10
C LEU A 48 7.90 -10.63 2.48
N PHE A 49 6.84 -9.88 2.82
CA PHE A 49 6.71 -8.49 2.40
C PHE A 49 7.82 -7.60 2.97
N SER A 50 8.17 -7.76 4.25
CA SER A 50 9.29 -7.04 4.87
C SER A 50 10.61 -7.32 4.16
N ALA A 51 10.90 -8.58 3.83
CA ALA A 51 12.08 -8.97 3.08
C ALA A 51 12.06 -8.38 1.65
N HIS A 52 10.93 -8.46 0.95
CA HIS A 52 10.75 -7.89 -0.38
C HIS A 52 10.99 -6.38 -0.39
N LYS A 53 10.35 -5.62 0.51
CA LYS A 53 10.52 -4.16 0.60
C LYS A 53 11.96 -3.77 0.96
N THR A 54 12.56 -4.46 1.92
CA THR A 54 13.94 -4.24 2.36
C THR A 54 14.94 -4.47 1.22
N LEU A 55 14.84 -5.61 0.53
CA LEU A 55 15.68 -5.91 -0.62
C LEU A 55 15.40 -4.96 -1.80
N GLY A 56 14.16 -4.49 -1.96
CA GLY A 56 13.77 -3.51 -2.98
C GLY A 56 14.50 -2.18 -2.81
N ILE A 57 14.64 -1.69 -1.57
CA ILE A 57 15.40 -0.47 -1.26
C ILE A 57 16.90 -0.69 -1.48
N ILE A 58 17.43 -1.87 -1.12
CA ILE A 58 18.82 -2.23 -1.42
C ILE A 58 19.06 -2.22 -2.93
N VAL A 59 18.16 -2.82 -3.71
CA VAL A 59 18.21 -2.80 -5.19
C VAL A 59 18.16 -1.37 -5.72
N PHE A 60 17.31 -0.52 -5.18
CA PHE A 60 17.23 0.89 -5.58
C PHE A 60 18.57 1.61 -5.37
N ALA A 61 19.18 1.46 -4.19
CA ALA A 61 20.49 2.03 -3.92
C ALA A 61 21.59 1.46 -4.83
N VAL A 62 21.61 0.14 -5.05
CA VAL A 62 22.55 -0.54 -5.96
C VAL A 62 22.34 -0.06 -7.40
N ALA A 63 21.10 0.16 -7.82
CA ALA A 63 20.76 0.66 -9.15
C ALA A 63 21.25 2.10 -9.35
N LEU A 64 21.03 2.99 -8.38
CA LEU A 64 21.56 4.35 -8.43
C LEU A 64 23.09 4.35 -8.49
N ALA A 65 23.75 3.56 -7.64
CA ALA A 65 25.21 3.42 -7.67
C ALA A 65 25.71 2.87 -9.02
N ARG A 66 25.00 1.89 -9.59
CA ARG A 66 25.29 1.33 -10.93
C ARG A 66 25.12 2.38 -12.02
N ILE A 67 24.07 3.19 -11.98
CA ILE A 67 23.81 4.26 -12.96
C ILE A 67 24.90 5.32 -12.87
N LEU A 68 25.19 5.82 -11.66
CA LEU A 68 26.26 6.78 -11.38
C LEU A 68 27.63 6.25 -11.83
N TRP A 69 27.90 4.96 -11.62
CA TRP A 69 29.10 4.33 -12.17
C TRP A 69 29.06 4.36 -13.70
N THR A 70 27.98 3.86 -14.31
CA THR A 70 27.86 3.72 -15.77
C THR A 70 28.04 5.04 -16.52
N ILE A 71 27.52 6.16 -16.01
CA ILE A 71 27.68 7.48 -16.66
C ILE A 71 29.14 7.98 -16.71
N THR A 72 30.02 7.45 -15.86
CA THR A 72 31.45 7.78 -15.85
C THR A 72 32.29 6.86 -16.73
N GLN A 73 31.70 5.79 -17.26
CA GLN A 73 32.42 4.75 -17.99
C GLN A 73 32.25 4.88 -19.49
N THR A 74 33.30 4.52 -20.23
CA THR A 74 33.19 4.29 -21.68
C THR A 74 32.22 3.15 -21.94
N ALA A 75 31.24 3.37 -22.81
CA ALA A 75 30.33 2.33 -23.27
C ALA A 75 31.03 1.46 -24.32
N PRO A 76 31.21 0.15 -24.09
CA PRO A 76 31.77 -0.72 -25.10
C PRO A 76 30.88 -0.76 -26.35
N GLY A 77 31.49 -0.84 -27.55
CA GLY A 77 30.78 -0.87 -28.82
C GLY A 77 29.89 -2.10 -29.01
N ASP A 78 28.93 -2.00 -29.93
CA ASP A 78 28.09 -3.13 -30.32
C ASP A 78 28.91 -4.14 -31.14
N LEU A 79 28.64 -5.44 -30.99
CA LEU A 79 29.34 -6.51 -31.70
C LEU A 79 28.89 -6.66 -33.16
N HIS A 80 27.62 -6.32 -33.43
CA HIS A 80 26.96 -6.48 -34.72
C HIS A 80 26.21 -5.19 -35.12
N PRO A 81 26.90 -4.03 -35.28
CA PRO A 81 26.26 -2.75 -35.61
C PRO A 81 25.50 -2.75 -36.94
N GLU A 82 25.83 -3.69 -37.84
CA GLU A 82 25.14 -3.92 -39.10
C GLU A 82 23.70 -4.45 -38.90
N ARG A 83 23.40 -5.13 -37.79
CA ARG A 83 22.09 -5.72 -37.48
C ARG A 83 21.16 -4.72 -36.79
N ARG A 84 20.89 -3.59 -37.45
CA ARG A 84 20.23 -2.40 -36.88
C ARG A 84 18.97 -2.68 -36.05
N ALA A 85 18.09 -3.58 -36.50
CA ALA A 85 16.86 -3.91 -35.78
C ALA A 85 17.13 -4.65 -34.47
N GLU A 86 18.02 -5.66 -34.51
CA GLU A 86 18.44 -6.42 -33.33
C GLU A 86 19.16 -5.50 -32.32
N THR A 87 20.05 -4.64 -32.82
CA THR A 87 20.74 -3.61 -32.01
C THR A 87 19.73 -2.66 -31.36
N LEU A 88 18.75 -2.14 -32.10
CA LEU A 88 17.73 -1.26 -31.57
C LEU A 88 16.90 -1.94 -30.47
N VAL A 89 16.43 -3.17 -30.70
CA VAL A 89 15.67 -3.94 -29.71
C VAL A 89 16.50 -4.19 -28.46
N ALA A 90 17.77 -4.59 -28.60
CA ALA A 90 18.67 -4.78 -27.46
C ALA A 90 18.85 -3.48 -26.67
N HIS A 91 18.97 -2.33 -27.34
CA HIS A 91 19.09 -1.03 -26.68
C HIS A 91 17.79 -0.64 -25.97
N VAL A 92 16.62 -0.84 -26.59
CA VAL A 92 15.31 -0.59 -25.97
C VAL A 92 15.12 -1.46 -24.73
N VAL A 93 15.44 -2.75 -24.79
CA VAL A 93 15.35 -3.67 -23.64
C VAL A 93 16.29 -3.22 -22.52
N HIS A 94 17.54 -2.84 -22.82
CA HIS A 94 18.45 -2.33 -21.80
C HIS A 94 17.92 -1.05 -21.15
N TRP A 95 17.41 -0.10 -21.93
CA TRP A 95 16.83 1.14 -21.38
C TRP A 95 15.56 0.87 -20.57
N ALA A 96 14.69 -0.04 -21.02
CA ALA A 96 13.52 -0.48 -20.27
C ALA A 96 13.93 -1.06 -18.91
N LEU A 97 14.97 -1.91 -18.88
CA LEU A 97 15.53 -2.41 -17.62
C LEU A 97 16.10 -1.30 -16.74
N TYR A 98 16.85 -0.33 -17.30
CA TYR A 98 17.36 0.81 -16.51
C TYR A 98 16.23 1.66 -15.92
N THR A 99 15.17 1.93 -16.68
CA THR A 99 13.95 2.58 -16.18
C THR A 99 13.33 1.77 -15.06
N ALA A 100 13.17 0.45 -15.25
CA ALA A 100 12.61 -0.45 -14.24
C ALA A 100 13.39 -0.43 -12.91
N LEU A 101 14.72 -0.44 -12.98
CA LEU A 101 15.60 -0.48 -11.80
C LEU A 101 15.42 0.73 -10.87
N VAL A 102 14.92 1.85 -11.39
CA VAL A 102 14.63 3.06 -10.62
C VAL A 102 13.15 3.09 -10.25
N PHE A 103 12.28 3.02 -11.24
CA PHE A 103 10.87 3.36 -11.06
C PHE A 103 10.05 2.27 -10.37
N VAL A 104 10.36 0.98 -10.57
CA VAL A 104 9.64 -0.11 -9.88
C VAL A 104 9.85 -0.05 -8.36
N PRO A 105 11.09 -0.05 -7.82
CA PRO A 105 11.26 0.05 -6.38
C PRO A 105 10.84 1.42 -5.82
N LEU A 106 10.96 2.51 -6.60
CA LEU A 106 10.48 3.83 -6.18
C LEU A 106 8.96 3.85 -5.97
N THR A 107 8.17 3.31 -6.90
CA THR A 107 6.71 3.22 -6.71
C THR A 107 6.35 2.27 -5.58
N GLY A 108 7.09 1.18 -5.38
CA GLY A 108 6.90 0.30 -4.22
C GLY A 108 7.17 1.00 -2.89
N TRP A 109 8.18 1.86 -2.83
CA TRP A 109 8.52 2.63 -1.64
C TRP A 109 7.50 3.75 -1.36
N LEU A 110 7.05 4.44 -2.41
CA LEU A 110 5.98 5.45 -2.32
C LEU A 110 4.65 4.82 -1.88
N HIS A 111 4.32 3.63 -2.39
CA HIS A 111 3.17 2.85 -1.93
C HIS A 111 3.28 2.56 -0.43
N HIS A 112 4.42 2.02 0.03
CA HIS A 112 4.64 1.76 1.45
C HIS A 112 4.49 3.01 2.33
N ALA A 113 5.01 4.15 1.88
CA ALA A 113 4.92 5.41 2.61
C ALA A 113 3.49 5.97 2.68
N ALA A 114 2.67 5.69 1.67
CA ALA A 114 1.26 6.10 1.63
C ALA A 114 0.32 5.12 2.36
N THR A 115 0.75 3.89 2.63
CA THR A 115 -0.04 2.86 3.32
C THR A 115 -0.05 3.04 4.85
N SER A 116 -1.17 2.67 5.48
CA SER A 116 -1.33 2.46 6.93
C SER A 116 -1.18 0.97 7.27
N GLY A 117 -0.67 0.64 8.48
CA GLY A 117 -0.64 -0.76 8.95
C GLY A 117 0.24 -1.73 8.13
N PHE A 118 1.37 -1.27 7.61
CA PHE A 118 2.22 -2.01 6.67
C PHE A 118 3.17 -3.02 7.32
N ALA A 119 3.56 -4.05 6.54
CA ALA A 119 4.75 -4.83 6.84
C ALA A 119 6.02 -3.93 6.84
N PRO A 120 6.84 -3.95 7.91
CA PRO A 120 7.91 -2.98 8.10
C PRO A 120 9.11 -3.25 7.19
N ILE A 121 9.80 -2.20 6.78
CA ILE A 121 11.16 -2.25 6.22
C ILE A 121 12.14 -2.48 7.39
N TRP A 122 13.03 -3.47 7.26
CA TRP A 122 13.97 -3.83 8.34
C TRP A 122 15.24 -2.99 8.39
N LEU A 123 15.49 -2.18 7.36
CA LEU A 123 16.55 -1.18 7.43
C LEU A 123 16.20 -0.12 8.48
N PRO A 124 17.20 0.41 9.21
CA PRO A 124 17.01 1.48 10.19
C PRO A 124 16.81 2.84 9.51
N ILE A 125 15.86 2.89 8.58
CA ILE A 125 15.40 4.08 7.88
C ILE A 125 13.94 4.32 8.30
N GLY A 126 13.49 5.58 8.26
CA GLY A 126 12.09 5.90 8.52
C GLY A 126 11.15 5.07 7.63
N GLN A 127 10.02 4.64 8.18
CA GLN A 127 8.99 3.91 7.41
C GLN A 127 8.15 4.84 6.55
N SER A 128 8.01 6.10 6.97
CA SER A 128 7.40 7.17 6.19
C SER A 128 8.44 7.94 5.39
N LEU A 129 7.97 8.64 4.35
CA LEU A 129 8.75 9.59 3.58
C LEU A 129 8.28 11.02 3.87
N PRO A 130 9.19 12.00 3.99
CA PRO A 130 8.80 13.40 4.10
C PRO A 130 7.86 13.79 2.94
N PHE A 131 6.80 14.52 3.27
CA PHE A 131 5.81 15.05 2.31
C PHE A 131 4.93 14.00 1.60
N ILE A 132 5.03 12.72 1.95
CA ILE A 132 4.12 11.68 1.45
C ILE A 132 3.08 11.41 2.54
N PRO A 133 1.82 11.86 2.38
CA PRO A 133 0.76 11.57 3.33
C PRO A 133 0.37 10.10 3.27
N GLN A 134 -0.12 9.57 4.39
CA GLN A 134 -0.84 8.30 4.40
C GLN A 134 -2.23 8.53 3.83
N ASP A 135 -2.44 8.07 2.59
CA ASP A 135 -3.62 8.35 1.80
C ASP A 135 -3.95 7.13 0.93
N GLU A 136 -5.21 6.72 0.98
CA GLU A 136 -5.69 5.50 0.30
C GLU A 136 -5.54 5.61 -1.22
N HIS A 137 -5.96 6.73 -1.79
CA HIS A 137 -5.89 6.96 -3.22
C HIS A 137 -4.44 6.95 -3.73
N LEU A 138 -3.53 7.60 -3.00
CA LEU A 138 -2.11 7.62 -3.32
C LEU A 138 -1.48 6.22 -3.21
N ALA A 139 -1.85 5.46 -2.19
CA ALA A 139 -1.39 4.09 -2.02
C ALA A 139 -1.84 3.19 -3.17
N GLU A 140 -3.09 3.31 -3.63
CA GLU A 140 -3.64 2.57 -4.77
C GLU A 140 -2.91 2.88 -6.08
N ILE A 141 -2.70 4.16 -6.39
CA ILE A 141 -1.98 4.59 -7.60
C ILE A 141 -0.60 3.94 -7.63
N PHE A 142 0.17 4.04 -6.54
CA PHE A 142 1.52 3.51 -6.51
C PHE A 142 1.57 1.98 -6.46
N SER A 143 0.59 1.33 -5.82
CA SER A 143 0.42 -0.13 -5.89
C SER A 143 0.19 -0.60 -7.33
N GLY A 144 -0.75 0.03 -8.03
CA GLY A 144 -1.07 -0.28 -9.42
C GLY A 144 0.12 -0.04 -10.37
N LEU A 145 0.81 1.10 -10.21
CA LEU A 145 2.03 1.41 -10.96
C LEU A 145 3.16 0.40 -10.69
N HIS A 146 3.38 0.05 -9.41
CA HIS A 146 4.37 -0.95 -9.04
C HIS A 146 4.05 -2.31 -9.71
N TRP A 147 2.80 -2.74 -9.66
CA TRP A 147 2.36 -3.99 -10.27
C TRP A 147 2.58 -3.98 -11.79
N ILE A 148 2.06 -2.98 -12.53
CA ILE A 148 2.15 -2.96 -14.00
C ILE A 148 3.60 -2.83 -14.48
N TRP A 149 4.39 -1.96 -13.84
CA TRP A 149 5.81 -1.78 -14.20
C TRP A 149 6.66 -2.99 -13.83
N SER A 150 6.29 -3.77 -12.80
CA SER A 150 6.93 -5.06 -12.52
C SER A 150 6.69 -6.08 -13.64
N LYS A 151 5.52 -6.07 -14.30
CA LYS A 151 5.27 -6.96 -15.45
C LYS A 151 6.14 -6.58 -16.65
N ILE A 152 6.29 -5.28 -16.91
CA ILE A 152 7.20 -4.79 -17.95
C ILE A 152 8.65 -5.18 -17.63
N LEU A 153 9.07 -5.09 -16.37
CA LEU A 153 10.38 -5.56 -15.90
C LEU A 153 10.58 -7.06 -16.20
N ILE A 154 9.61 -7.91 -15.82
CA ILE A 154 9.70 -9.36 -16.03
C ILE A 154 9.81 -9.68 -17.52
N VAL A 155 8.97 -9.08 -18.37
CA VAL A 155 9.05 -9.27 -19.83
C VAL A 155 10.41 -8.81 -20.37
N SER A 156 10.92 -7.67 -19.89
CA SER A 156 12.22 -7.15 -20.29
C SER A 156 13.37 -8.06 -19.87
N ILE A 157 13.30 -8.68 -18.68
CA ILE A 157 14.28 -9.68 -18.22
C ILE A 157 14.24 -10.90 -19.13
N LEU A 158 13.04 -11.42 -19.44
CA LEU A 158 12.88 -12.58 -20.31
C LEU A 158 13.47 -12.31 -21.69
N LEU A 159 13.18 -11.15 -22.29
CA LEU A 159 13.75 -10.74 -23.57
C LEU A 159 15.29 -10.57 -23.49
N HIS A 160 15.79 -9.99 -22.41
CA HIS A 160 17.23 -9.80 -22.19
C HIS A 160 17.96 -11.15 -22.09
N VAL A 161 17.45 -12.09 -21.29
CA VAL A 161 18.02 -13.42 -21.14
C VAL A 161 17.91 -14.22 -22.42
N ALA A 162 16.75 -14.17 -23.11
CA ALA A 162 16.56 -14.83 -24.39
C ALA A 162 17.55 -14.30 -25.45
N GLY A 163 17.79 -12.99 -25.50
CA GLY A 163 18.81 -12.37 -26.34
C GLY A 163 20.21 -12.88 -26.01
N ALA A 164 20.60 -12.86 -24.73
CA ALA A 164 21.91 -13.37 -24.31
C ALA A 164 22.11 -14.86 -24.65
N LEU A 165 21.07 -15.68 -24.49
CA LEU A 165 21.09 -17.11 -24.84
C LEU A 165 21.15 -17.33 -26.35
N LYS A 166 20.39 -16.56 -27.14
CA LYS A 166 20.47 -16.57 -28.61
C LYS A 166 21.90 -16.27 -29.05
N HIS A 167 22.49 -15.20 -28.54
CA HIS A 167 23.86 -14.81 -28.87
C HIS A 167 24.89 -15.87 -28.46
N GLN A 168 24.70 -16.52 -27.32
CA GLN A 168 25.61 -17.56 -26.82
C GLN A 168 25.49 -18.90 -27.57
N ILE A 169 24.26 -19.34 -27.90
CA ILE A 169 23.98 -20.69 -28.41
C ILE A 169 23.87 -20.71 -29.94
N ILE A 170 23.22 -19.70 -30.51
CA ILE A 170 22.92 -19.62 -31.95
C ILE A 170 24.00 -18.80 -32.67
N ASP A 171 24.18 -17.53 -32.30
CA ASP A 171 25.18 -16.67 -32.95
C ASP A 171 26.61 -17.05 -32.55
N LYS A 172 26.77 -17.69 -31.38
CA LYS A 172 28.05 -18.11 -30.78
C LYS A 172 29.06 -16.96 -30.68
N ASP A 173 28.57 -15.77 -30.35
CA ASP A 173 29.39 -14.57 -30.26
C ASP A 173 29.86 -14.26 -28.83
N ALA A 174 30.55 -13.14 -28.67
CA ALA A 174 31.16 -12.74 -27.41
C ALA A 174 30.21 -12.02 -26.43
N THR A 175 28.92 -11.87 -26.71
CA THR A 175 27.96 -11.05 -25.94
C THR A 175 27.95 -11.41 -24.45
N LEU A 176 27.65 -12.67 -24.11
CA LEU A 176 27.65 -13.13 -22.72
C LEU A 176 29.08 -13.14 -22.12
N SER A 177 30.07 -13.49 -22.94
CA SER A 177 31.49 -13.51 -22.54
C SER A 177 31.98 -12.15 -22.07
N ARG A 178 31.46 -11.04 -22.62
CA ARG A 178 31.78 -9.67 -22.20
C ARG A 178 31.27 -9.33 -20.80
N MET A 179 30.25 -10.04 -20.30
CA MET A 179 29.71 -9.87 -18.94
C MET A 179 30.22 -10.90 -17.94
N TRP A 180 30.96 -11.92 -18.37
CA TRP A 180 31.52 -12.92 -17.48
C TRP A 180 32.87 -12.49 -16.88
N PHE A 181 33.23 -13.08 -15.73
CA PHE A 181 34.53 -12.86 -15.08
C PHE A 181 35.63 -13.68 -15.77
N GLY A 182 36.80 -13.08 -15.99
CA GLY A 182 37.97 -13.74 -16.57
C GLY A 182 38.54 -13.02 -17.80
N LYS A 183 39.72 -13.48 -18.24
CA LYS A 183 40.37 -13.01 -19.46
C LYS A 183 39.95 -13.92 -20.61
N ARG A 184 39.09 -13.45 -21.50
CA ARG A 184 38.78 -14.11 -22.79
C ARG A 184 39.26 -13.20 -23.92
N PRO A 185 39.75 -13.76 -25.05
CA PRO A 185 39.95 -12.97 -26.26
C PRO A 185 38.60 -12.39 -26.67
N LEU A 186 38.47 -11.07 -26.67
CA LEU A 186 37.25 -10.38 -27.06
C LEU A 186 37.54 -9.60 -28.34
N PRO A 187 36.62 -9.61 -29.33
CA PRO A 187 36.79 -8.83 -30.54
C PRO A 187 36.87 -7.34 -30.21
N GLU A 188 37.69 -6.61 -30.96
CA GLU A 188 37.71 -5.16 -30.87
C GLU A 188 36.40 -4.60 -31.43
N THR A 189 35.77 -3.72 -30.66
CA THR A 189 34.58 -2.98 -31.09
C THR A 189 34.91 -1.50 -31.10
N GLY A 190 34.33 -0.76 -32.03
CA GLY A 190 34.44 0.69 -32.10
C GLY A 190 33.70 1.41 -30.96
N THR A 191 33.64 2.73 -31.02
CA THR A 191 32.82 3.54 -30.12
C THR A 191 31.34 3.39 -30.46
N ARG A 192 30.49 3.31 -29.44
CA ARG A 192 29.03 3.21 -29.60
C ARG A 192 28.44 4.56 -30.02
N ASP A 193 27.52 4.56 -30.99
CA ASP A 193 26.74 5.75 -31.34
C ASP A 193 25.67 6.04 -30.29
N HIS A 194 25.56 7.32 -29.89
CA HIS A 194 24.59 7.78 -28.90
C HIS A 194 23.27 8.17 -29.59
N SER A 195 22.34 7.22 -29.71
CA SER A 195 20.97 7.48 -30.16
C SER A 195 20.01 7.64 -28.99
N PHE A 196 19.17 8.69 -29.05
CA PHE A 196 18.10 8.92 -28.07
C PHE A 196 16.80 8.13 -28.38
N ALA A 197 16.73 7.41 -29.50
CA ALA A 197 15.52 6.68 -29.87
C ALA A 197 15.17 5.58 -28.84
N ALA A 198 16.15 4.76 -28.45
CA ALA A 198 15.94 3.68 -27.51
C ALA A 198 15.44 4.13 -26.12
N PRO A 199 16.05 5.14 -25.45
CA PRO A 199 15.52 5.61 -24.16
C PRO A 199 14.12 6.23 -24.29
N LEU A 200 13.83 6.96 -25.37
CA LEU A 200 12.49 7.54 -25.58
C LEU A 200 11.42 6.46 -25.80
N ILE A 201 11.73 5.42 -26.60
CA ILE A 201 10.83 4.28 -26.79
C ILE A 201 10.60 3.55 -25.47
N ALA A 202 11.66 3.29 -24.70
CA ALA A 202 11.55 2.63 -23.40
C ALA A 202 10.65 3.44 -22.44
N LEU A 203 10.89 4.74 -22.28
CA LEU A 203 10.03 5.61 -21.47
C LEU A 203 8.58 5.65 -21.99
N GLY A 204 8.40 5.67 -23.31
CA GLY A 204 7.11 5.60 -23.96
C GLY A 204 6.32 4.33 -23.61
N ILE A 205 6.99 3.16 -23.50
CA ILE A 205 6.34 1.90 -23.08
C ILE A 205 5.79 2.03 -21.65
N TYR A 206 6.57 2.56 -20.72
CA TYR A 206 6.14 2.73 -19.32
C TYR A 206 5.01 3.75 -19.20
N ALA A 207 5.10 4.87 -19.93
CA ALA A 207 4.08 5.92 -19.95
C ALA A 207 2.77 5.41 -20.57
N PHE A 208 2.85 4.67 -21.68
CA PHE A 208 1.68 4.08 -22.33
C PHE A 208 0.99 3.06 -21.42
N ALA A 209 1.76 2.20 -20.75
CA ALA A 209 1.21 1.24 -19.80
C ALA A 209 0.52 1.93 -18.60
N ALA A 210 1.12 2.99 -18.05
CA ALA A 210 0.52 3.77 -16.97
C ALA A 210 -0.76 4.49 -17.42
N ALA A 211 -0.76 5.10 -18.60
CA ALA A 211 -1.94 5.76 -19.16
C ALA A 211 -3.07 4.75 -19.44
N GLY A 212 -2.74 3.57 -19.96
CA GLY A 212 -3.71 2.49 -20.16
C GLY A 212 -4.33 2.00 -18.85
N ALA A 213 -3.50 1.78 -17.82
CA ALA A 213 -3.98 1.37 -16.49
C ALA A 213 -4.84 2.43 -15.82
N SER A 214 -4.49 3.71 -15.98
CA SER A 214 -5.32 4.83 -15.49
C SER A 214 -6.66 4.89 -16.23
N ALA A 215 -6.65 4.84 -17.56
CA ALA A 215 -7.85 4.90 -18.38
C ALA A 215 -8.81 3.72 -18.16
N SER A 216 -8.29 2.56 -17.76
CA SER A 216 -9.10 1.39 -17.42
C SER A 216 -9.59 1.37 -15.97
N GLY A 217 -9.26 2.39 -15.16
CA GLY A 217 -9.58 2.44 -13.73
C GLY A 217 -8.75 1.47 -12.86
N MET A 218 -7.72 0.82 -13.43
CA MET A 218 -6.92 -0.16 -12.71
C MET A 218 -6.07 0.46 -11.58
N LEU A 219 -5.77 1.77 -11.68
CA LEU A 219 -5.01 2.52 -10.67
C LEU A 219 -5.90 3.10 -9.55
N SER A 220 -7.21 2.88 -9.59
CA SER A 220 -8.20 3.37 -8.63
C SER A 220 -9.16 2.22 -8.29
N HIS A 221 -8.91 1.52 -7.19
CA HIS A 221 -9.84 0.51 -6.68
C HIS A 221 -10.76 1.15 -5.63
N SER A 222 -11.62 2.05 -6.09
CA SER A 222 -12.74 2.48 -5.27
C SER A 222 -13.76 1.33 -5.24
N ASP A 223 -13.59 0.38 -4.31
CA ASP A 223 -14.66 -0.53 -3.89
C ASP A 223 -15.72 0.27 -3.10
N ASN A 224 -16.21 1.37 -3.70
CA ASN A 224 -17.33 2.16 -3.22
C ASN A 224 -18.59 1.37 -3.54
N THR A 225 -18.83 0.28 -2.79
CA THR A 225 -20.22 -0.13 -2.59
C THR A 225 -20.87 1.04 -1.87
N PRO A 226 -21.82 1.77 -2.50
CA PRO A 226 -22.39 2.95 -1.87
C PRO A 226 -22.95 2.54 -0.51
N ALA A 227 -22.51 3.22 0.54
CA ALA A 227 -23.10 3.06 1.86
C ALA A 227 -24.62 3.26 1.73
N PRO A 228 -25.45 2.46 2.42
CA PRO A 228 -26.89 2.66 2.36
C PRO A 228 -27.23 4.08 2.82
N ALA A 229 -28.08 4.77 2.07
CA ALA A 229 -28.63 6.03 2.52
C ALA A 229 -29.43 5.78 3.81
N LEU A 230 -29.01 6.40 4.91
CA LEU A 230 -29.69 6.27 6.19
C LEU A 230 -30.82 7.29 6.28
N GLU A 231 -32.00 6.86 6.72
CA GLU A 231 -33.11 7.77 7.01
C GLU A 231 -32.94 8.36 8.42
N GLN A 232 -32.98 9.69 8.52
CA GLN A 232 -32.95 10.39 9.80
C GLN A 232 -34.36 10.40 10.41
N ALA A 233 -34.53 9.68 11.52
CA ALA A 233 -35.77 9.73 12.29
C ALA A 233 -35.85 10.99 13.18
N ALA A 234 -37.07 11.31 13.62
CA ALA A 234 -37.32 12.45 14.51
C ALA A 234 -36.54 12.29 15.82
N SER A 235 -35.82 13.35 16.21
CA SER A 235 -34.95 13.39 17.38
C SER A 235 -35.24 14.67 18.16
N ASP A 236 -35.22 14.60 19.49
CA ASP A 236 -35.36 15.80 20.33
C ASP A 236 -34.10 16.67 20.28
N TRP A 237 -32.94 16.02 20.08
CA TRP A 237 -31.66 16.68 19.85
C TRP A 237 -31.14 16.28 18.47
N MET A 238 -31.05 17.24 17.57
CA MET A 238 -30.56 17.07 16.21
C MET A 238 -29.06 17.30 16.18
N VAL A 239 -28.28 16.26 15.86
CA VAL A 239 -26.83 16.39 15.64
C VAL A 239 -26.58 17.27 14.42
N THR A 240 -25.82 18.34 14.60
CA THR A 240 -25.43 19.26 13.51
C THR A 240 -24.01 19.00 13.02
N GLU A 241 -23.14 18.54 13.91
CA GLU A 241 -21.76 18.15 13.63
C GLU A 241 -21.40 16.97 14.51
N GLY A 242 -20.66 15.99 13.98
CA GLY A 242 -20.13 14.93 14.82
C GLY A 242 -19.21 13.95 14.10
N THR A 243 -18.43 13.23 14.89
CA THR A 243 -17.44 12.26 14.43
C THR A 243 -17.58 10.99 15.25
N ILE A 244 -17.60 9.84 14.57
CA ILE A 244 -17.40 8.52 15.19
C ILE A 244 -16.06 8.00 14.67
N GLY A 245 -15.01 8.23 15.46
CA GLY A 245 -13.64 7.82 15.17
C GLY A 245 -13.34 6.44 15.74
N ILE A 246 -12.51 5.67 15.05
CA ILE A 246 -11.96 4.41 15.55
C ILE A 246 -10.44 4.42 15.45
N THR A 247 -9.77 3.78 16.40
CA THR A 247 -8.34 3.50 16.34
C THR A 247 -8.06 2.05 16.68
N ILE A 248 -7.36 1.35 15.80
CA ILE A 248 -6.88 -0.02 15.99
C ILE A 248 -5.37 -0.07 15.81
N THR A 249 -4.67 -0.95 16.52
CA THR A 249 -3.22 -1.13 16.34
C THR A 249 -2.95 -2.23 15.33
N GLN A 250 -2.15 -1.97 14.29
CA GLN A 250 -1.73 -2.98 13.32
C GLN A 250 -0.21 -2.99 13.22
N LEU A 251 0.41 -4.15 13.45
CA LEU A 251 1.87 -4.31 13.46
C LEU A 251 2.58 -3.28 14.35
N GLY A 252 1.96 -2.94 15.49
CA GLY A 252 2.44 -1.95 16.46
C GLY A 252 2.21 -0.48 16.08
N ASN A 253 1.60 -0.18 14.94
CA ASN A 253 1.27 1.18 14.52
C ASN A 253 -0.23 1.46 14.69
N PRO A 254 -0.62 2.65 15.19
CA PRO A 254 -2.03 3.02 15.21
C PRO A 254 -2.53 3.24 13.78
N VAL A 255 -3.71 2.71 13.50
CA VAL A 255 -4.50 2.95 12.30
C VAL A 255 -5.80 3.58 12.75
N THR A 256 -6.00 4.85 12.38
CA THR A 256 -7.15 5.65 12.80
C THR A 256 -8.03 5.94 11.60
N GLY A 257 -9.33 5.95 11.83
CA GLY A 257 -10.35 6.20 10.83
C GLY A 257 -11.63 6.73 11.43
N GLN A 258 -12.63 6.97 10.59
CA GLN A 258 -13.94 7.45 11.04
C GLN A 258 -15.05 7.00 10.09
N PHE A 259 -16.27 6.91 10.61
CA PHE A 259 -17.48 6.70 9.80
C PHE A 259 -18.03 8.05 9.34
N GLU A 260 -18.20 8.22 8.03
CA GLU A 260 -18.72 9.46 7.44
C GLU A 260 -20.26 9.54 7.49
N ASP A 261 -20.96 8.40 7.43
CA ASP A 261 -22.42 8.33 7.38
C ASP A 261 -23.00 7.57 8.58
N TRP A 262 -23.75 8.29 9.42
CA TRP A 262 -24.50 7.75 10.54
C TRP A 262 -25.68 8.66 10.88
N THR A 263 -26.70 8.11 11.52
CA THR A 263 -27.87 8.84 12.03
C THR A 263 -28.08 8.55 13.50
N SER A 264 -28.71 9.48 14.21
CA SER A 264 -29.01 9.31 15.63
C SER A 264 -30.40 9.85 16.00
N VAL A 265 -31.07 9.15 16.91
CA VAL A 265 -32.25 9.61 17.63
C VAL A 265 -31.88 9.75 19.09
N ILE A 266 -31.99 10.96 19.62
CA ILE A 266 -31.54 11.32 20.96
C ILE A 266 -32.69 12.03 21.68
N SER A 267 -33.06 11.48 22.83
CA SER A 267 -33.93 12.11 23.82
C SER A 267 -33.11 12.32 25.09
N PHE A 268 -33.08 13.53 25.64
CA PHE A 268 -32.35 13.82 26.87
C PHE A 268 -33.02 14.96 27.64
N ASP A 269 -33.32 14.73 28.92
CA ASP A 269 -33.81 15.71 29.88
C ASP A 269 -32.86 15.82 31.09
N PRO A 270 -32.13 16.94 31.26
CA PRO A 270 -31.21 17.13 32.37
C PRO A 270 -31.90 17.15 33.75
N ASN A 271 -33.23 17.29 33.81
CA ASN A 271 -33.98 17.35 35.06
C ASN A 271 -34.59 16.01 35.48
N ALA A 272 -34.51 14.98 34.64
CA ALA A 272 -35.04 13.66 34.93
C ALA A 272 -34.21 12.95 36.03
N THR A 273 -34.85 12.05 36.77
CA THR A 273 -34.19 11.21 37.79
C THR A 273 -34.16 9.76 37.34
N GLY A 274 -33.02 9.09 37.52
CA GLY A 274 -32.81 7.73 36.98
C GLY A 274 -32.34 7.78 35.53
N THR A 275 -33.11 7.20 34.61
CA THR A 275 -32.85 7.30 33.16
C THR A 275 -33.17 8.70 32.69
N MET A 276 -32.13 9.43 32.27
CA MET A 276 -32.22 10.83 31.86
C MET A 276 -32.50 10.99 30.37
N GLY A 277 -32.31 9.92 29.60
CA GLY A 277 -32.46 9.97 28.16
C GLY A 277 -32.23 8.62 27.50
N GLN A 278 -32.39 8.60 26.19
CA GLN A 278 -32.13 7.45 25.33
C GLN A 278 -31.42 7.91 24.07
N ALA A 279 -30.51 7.07 23.58
CA ALA A 279 -29.85 7.27 22.31
C ALA A 279 -30.00 6.01 21.46
N ALA A 280 -30.37 6.18 20.20
CA ALA A 280 -30.33 5.14 19.17
C ALA A 280 -29.53 5.67 17.99
N VAL A 281 -28.46 4.97 17.62
CA VAL A 281 -27.52 5.35 16.55
C VAL A 281 -27.48 4.24 15.52
N THR A 282 -27.57 4.60 14.24
CA THR A 282 -27.35 3.69 13.11
C THR A 282 -26.16 4.18 12.32
N ILE A 283 -25.19 3.30 12.08
CA ILE A 283 -23.92 3.63 11.41
C ILE A 283 -23.88 2.85 10.09
N ALA A 284 -23.66 3.54 8.97
CA ALA A 284 -23.46 2.87 7.69
C ALA A 284 -22.00 2.42 7.59
N ILE A 285 -21.75 1.12 7.66
CA ILE A 285 -20.39 0.60 7.82
C ILE A 285 -19.52 0.86 6.58
N GLY A 286 -20.14 0.87 5.40
CA GLY A 286 -19.46 1.21 4.14
C GLY A 286 -18.93 2.65 4.07
N SER A 287 -19.29 3.52 5.02
CA SER A 287 -18.76 4.88 5.13
C SER A 287 -17.48 5.00 5.94
N LEU A 288 -16.92 3.87 6.42
CA LEU A 288 -15.68 3.86 7.17
C LEU A 288 -14.50 4.21 6.27
N GLN A 289 -13.83 5.31 6.61
CA GLN A 289 -12.52 5.66 6.07
C GLN A 289 -11.43 5.27 7.06
N LEU A 290 -10.56 4.32 6.70
CA LEU A 290 -9.47 3.80 7.55
C LEU A 290 -8.10 3.91 6.84
N GLY A 291 -7.98 4.81 5.86
CA GLY A 291 -6.83 4.92 4.98
C GLY A 291 -6.70 3.71 4.06
N SER A 292 -5.50 3.28 3.69
CA SER A 292 -5.32 2.22 2.68
C SER A 292 -5.84 0.82 3.05
N VAL A 293 -6.47 0.65 4.23
CA VAL A 293 -7.07 -0.61 4.67
C VAL A 293 -8.60 -0.55 4.71
N SER A 294 -9.24 0.54 4.27
CA SER A 294 -10.71 0.68 4.25
C SER A 294 -11.35 -0.49 3.50
N GLY A 295 -10.92 -0.75 2.26
CA GLY A 295 -11.45 -1.87 1.47
C GLY A 295 -11.26 -3.24 2.12
N GLN A 296 -10.14 -3.46 2.82
CA GLN A 296 -9.92 -4.70 3.56
C GLN A 296 -10.91 -4.85 4.73
N ALA A 297 -11.16 -3.76 5.46
CA ALA A 297 -12.10 -3.78 6.58
C ALA A 297 -13.53 -4.13 6.13
N MET A 298 -13.88 -3.87 4.87
CA MET A 298 -15.20 -4.21 4.32
C MET A 298 -15.39 -5.71 4.03
N GLY A 299 -14.31 -6.49 3.95
CA GLY A 299 -14.32 -7.90 3.56
C GLY A 299 -14.94 -8.85 4.59
N GLY A 300 -15.21 -10.09 4.17
CA GLY A 300 -15.98 -11.08 4.93
C GLY A 300 -15.44 -11.49 6.30
N ASP A 301 -14.12 -11.54 6.48
CA ASP A 301 -13.52 -11.82 7.81
C ASP A 301 -13.67 -10.63 8.77
N PHE A 302 -13.84 -9.42 8.23
CA PHE A 302 -13.99 -8.18 8.99
C PHE A 302 -15.47 -7.79 9.12
N PHE A 303 -15.88 -6.61 8.62
CA PHE A 303 -17.25 -6.14 8.75
C PHE A 303 -18.26 -6.88 7.89
N ASP A 304 -17.81 -7.53 6.81
CA ASP A 304 -18.69 -8.25 5.87
C ASP A 304 -19.87 -7.38 5.39
N THR A 305 -19.54 -6.18 4.91
CA THR A 305 -20.54 -5.13 4.59
C THR A 305 -21.53 -5.53 3.51
N ALA A 306 -21.18 -6.51 2.66
CA ALA A 306 -22.09 -7.07 1.68
C ALA A 306 -23.32 -7.75 2.32
N ASN A 307 -23.15 -8.33 3.52
CA ASN A 307 -24.22 -8.98 4.28
C ASN A 307 -24.72 -8.12 5.44
N PHE A 308 -23.85 -7.29 6.03
CA PHE A 308 -24.14 -6.47 7.21
C PHE A 308 -23.78 -5.00 6.96
N PRO A 309 -24.61 -4.24 6.24
CA PRO A 309 -24.27 -2.89 5.79
C PRO A 309 -24.32 -1.82 6.90
N THR A 310 -24.91 -2.15 8.06
CA THR A 310 -25.10 -1.21 9.17
C THR A 310 -24.72 -1.82 10.53
N ALA A 311 -24.24 -0.99 11.45
CA ALA A 311 -24.22 -1.28 12.88
C ALA A 311 -25.24 -0.42 13.62
N GLN A 312 -25.68 -0.89 14.78
CA GLN A 312 -26.67 -0.21 15.61
C GLN A 312 -26.21 -0.14 17.07
N PHE A 313 -26.42 1.01 17.70
CA PHE A 313 -26.20 1.19 19.13
C PHE A 313 -27.45 1.79 19.76
N THR A 314 -27.96 1.16 20.82
CA THR A 314 -29.11 1.67 21.59
C THR A 314 -28.77 1.68 23.06
N ALA A 315 -28.98 2.80 23.75
CA ALA A 315 -28.60 2.98 25.14
C ALA A 315 -29.56 3.84 25.94
N ASP A 316 -29.64 3.54 27.23
CA ASP A 316 -30.20 4.41 28.25
C ASP A 316 -29.09 5.30 28.83
N ILE A 317 -29.40 6.58 29.01
CA ILE A 317 -28.46 7.57 29.55
C ILE A 317 -28.74 7.77 31.04
N THR A 318 -27.72 7.66 31.88
CA THR A 318 -27.81 7.93 33.31
C THR A 318 -26.68 8.86 33.77
N ALA A 319 -26.89 9.56 34.88
CA ALA A 319 -25.85 10.39 35.50
C ALA A 319 -24.79 9.52 36.19
N GLN A 320 -23.53 9.90 36.08
CA GLN A 320 -22.40 9.25 36.75
C GLN A 320 -21.42 10.32 37.24
N ASP A 321 -21.00 10.27 38.50
CA ASP A 321 -20.05 11.19 39.19
C ASP A 321 -19.79 12.57 38.53
N ALA A 322 -18.95 12.63 37.48
CA ALA A 322 -18.51 13.85 36.80
C ALA A 322 -19.04 14.03 35.35
N GLY A 323 -20.07 13.28 34.96
CA GLY A 323 -20.65 13.29 33.61
C GLY A 323 -21.85 12.34 33.50
N TYR A 324 -21.88 11.57 32.41
CA TYR A 324 -22.95 10.65 32.10
C TYR A 324 -22.40 9.33 31.56
N VAL A 325 -23.22 8.29 31.61
CA VAL A 325 -22.93 7.01 30.97
C VAL A 325 -24.12 6.62 30.09
N ALA A 326 -23.80 6.19 28.86
CA ALA A 326 -24.75 5.53 27.96
C ALA A 326 -24.54 4.02 28.09
N ASP A 327 -25.41 3.37 28.86
CA ASP A 327 -25.41 1.92 29.03
C ASP A 327 -26.38 1.30 28.02
N GLY A 328 -25.84 0.47 27.14
CA GLY A 328 -26.58 0.03 25.97
C GLY A 328 -26.08 -1.26 25.34
N THR A 329 -26.60 -1.53 24.17
CA THR A 329 -26.24 -2.68 23.35
C THR A 329 -25.70 -2.18 22.01
N LEU A 330 -24.49 -2.60 21.66
CA LEU A 330 -23.90 -2.42 20.35
C LEU A 330 -24.09 -3.70 19.55
N THR A 331 -24.62 -3.57 18.33
CA THR A 331 -24.84 -4.69 17.41
C THR A 331 -24.05 -4.48 16.13
N ILE A 332 -23.15 -5.41 15.84
CA ILE A 332 -22.33 -5.46 14.62
C ILE A 332 -22.36 -6.90 14.10
N LYS A 333 -22.59 -7.10 12.80
CA LYS A 333 -22.75 -8.45 12.19
C LYS A 333 -23.81 -9.31 12.90
N ASP A 334 -24.94 -8.69 13.26
CA ASP A 334 -26.02 -9.30 14.06
C ASP A 334 -25.59 -9.87 15.42
N ILE A 335 -24.39 -9.53 15.90
CA ILE A 335 -23.89 -9.91 17.22
C ILE A 335 -24.06 -8.72 18.14
N SER A 336 -24.88 -8.89 19.17
CA SER A 336 -25.21 -7.86 20.17
C SER A 336 -24.37 -8.04 21.44
N VAL A 337 -23.64 -6.99 21.81
CA VAL A 337 -22.77 -6.95 23.00
C VAL A 337 -23.20 -5.78 23.88
N PRO A 338 -23.39 -5.98 25.20
CA PRO A 338 -23.65 -4.89 26.12
C PRO A 338 -22.38 -4.05 26.30
N VAL A 339 -22.51 -2.73 26.20
CA VAL A 339 -21.39 -1.79 26.34
C VAL A 339 -21.82 -0.59 27.20
N SER A 340 -20.85 -0.05 27.93
CA SER A 340 -21.00 1.15 28.75
C SER A 340 -20.08 2.23 28.20
N MET A 341 -20.66 3.34 27.75
CA MET A 341 -19.89 4.46 27.19
C MET A 341 -19.99 5.68 28.10
N PRO A 342 -18.93 6.00 28.88
CA PRO A 342 -18.88 7.25 29.62
C PRO A 342 -18.70 8.43 28.66
N PHE A 343 -19.33 9.56 28.98
CA PHE A 343 -19.20 10.80 28.22
C PHE A 343 -19.39 12.05 29.09
N THR A 344 -18.83 13.16 28.62
CA THR A 344 -19.08 14.51 29.14
C THR A 344 -20.09 15.21 28.25
N LEU A 345 -20.95 16.04 28.86
CA LEU A 345 -21.99 16.76 28.15
C LEU A 345 -22.11 18.17 28.73
N ASP A 346 -21.86 19.17 27.90
CA ASP A 346 -22.05 20.58 28.23
C ASP A 346 -23.23 21.12 27.43
N ILE A 347 -24.26 21.60 28.15
CA ILE A 347 -25.43 22.23 27.54
C ILE A 347 -25.41 23.71 27.86
N THR A 348 -25.36 24.54 26.82
CA THR A 348 -25.52 26.00 26.92
C THR A 348 -26.63 26.43 25.98
N ASP A 349 -27.65 27.10 26.52
CA ASP A 349 -28.88 27.44 25.81
C ASP A 349 -29.53 26.19 25.17
N ASN A 350 -29.59 26.13 23.84
CA ASN A 350 -30.15 25.00 23.07
C ASN A 350 -29.07 24.21 22.32
N THR A 351 -27.80 24.35 22.72
CA THR A 351 -26.67 23.64 22.11
C THR A 351 -26.03 22.71 23.13
N ALA A 352 -25.93 21.44 22.77
CA ALA A 352 -25.29 20.38 23.53
C ALA A 352 -23.98 19.98 22.84
N VAL A 353 -22.88 20.00 23.59
CA VAL A 353 -21.58 19.49 23.14
C VAL A 353 -21.23 18.25 23.95
N MET A 354 -21.04 17.13 23.27
CA MET A 354 -20.74 15.83 23.86
C MET A 354 -19.39 15.31 23.40
N SER A 355 -18.62 14.77 24.34
CA SER A 355 -17.38 14.04 24.09
C SER A 355 -17.39 12.75 24.91
N GLY A 356 -17.19 11.61 24.26
CA GLY A 356 -17.21 10.30 24.90
C GLY A 356 -16.34 9.32 24.16
N GLY A 357 -16.15 8.15 24.75
CA GLY A 357 -15.39 7.09 24.12
C GLY A 357 -15.46 5.80 24.90
N LEU A 358 -15.15 4.72 24.22
CA LEU A 358 -15.12 3.38 24.78
C LEU A 358 -14.07 2.53 24.09
N LYS A 359 -13.76 1.40 24.71
CA LYS A 359 -12.82 0.42 24.18
C LYS A 359 -13.57 -0.89 23.97
N LEU A 360 -13.47 -1.43 22.76
CA LEU A 360 -14.12 -2.67 22.33
C LEU A 360 -13.08 -3.75 22.06
N ASP A 361 -13.44 -5.01 22.27
CA ASP A 361 -12.70 -6.15 21.70
C ASP A 361 -13.38 -6.58 20.41
N ARG A 362 -12.69 -6.44 19.27
CA ARG A 362 -13.26 -6.79 17.95
C ARG A 362 -13.69 -8.25 17.85
N ARG A 363 -13.13 -9.13 18.69
CA ARG A 363 -13.41 -10.57 18.66
C ARG A 363 -14.80 -10.89 19.22
N ASP A 364 -15.33 -10.03 20.09
CA ASP A 364 -16.70 -10.16 20.61
C ASP A 364 -17.73 -10.09 19.48
N PHE A 365 -17.40 -9.39 18.39
CA PHE A 365 -18.21 -9.25 17.17
C PHE A 365 -17.75 -10.17 16.02
N GLN A 366 -16.84 -11.11 16.29
CA GLN A 366 -16.25 -11.99 15.27
C GLN A 366 -15.63 -11.22 14.07
N ILE A 367 -14.96 -10.11 14.35
CA ILE A 367 -14.26 -9.30 13.35
C ILE A 367 -12.77 -9.64 13.37
N GLY A 368 -12.22 -10.05 12.22
CA GLY A 368 -10.81 -10.37 12.02
C GLY A 368 -10.41 -11.72 12.65
N GLN A 369 -11.26 -12.74 12.59
CA GLN A 369 -10.99 -14.04 13.26
C GLN A 369 -9.74 -14.72 12.73
N SER A 370 -9.41 -14.50 11.45
CA SER A 370 -8.16 -15.00 10.86
C SER A 370 -6.93 -14.32 11.49
N MET A 371 -7.07 -13.10 12.02
CA MET A 371 -6.01 -12.33 12.66
C MET A 371 -5.92 -12.63 14.17
N ALA A 372 -5.45 -13.83 14.51
CA ALA A 372 -5.43 -14.32 15.90
C ALA A 372 -4.23 -13.83 16.75
N ASP A 373 -3.28 -13.09 16.17
CA ASP A 373 -2.12 -12.52 16.87
C ASP A 373 -2.31 -11.00 17.08
N ASP A 374 -2.44 -10.59 18.33
CA ASP A 374 -2.59 -9.19 18.77
C ASP A 374 -1.45 -8.28 18.26
N LYS A 375 -0.27 -8.85 18.02
CA LYS A 375 0.87 -8.10 17.47
C LYS A 375 0.69 -7.76 16.00
N ASN A 376 -0.05 -8.59 15.25
CA ASN A 376 -0.34 -8.34 13.85
C ASN A 376 -1.52 -7.39 13.71
N LEU A 377 -2.60 -7.64 14.45
CA LEU A 377 -3.77 -6.78 14.52
C LEU A 377 -4.36 -6.83 15.93
N GLY A 378 -4.32 -5.69 16.61
CA GLY A 378 -4.80 -5.52 17.97
C GLY A 378 -6.22 -6.04 18.13
N PHE A 379 -6.48 -6.71 19.26
CA PHE A 379 -7.84 -7.11 19.63
C PHE A 379 -8.67 -5.91 20.05
N ASP A 380 -8.02 -4.98 20.71
CA ASP A 380 -8.61 -3.76 21.22
C ASP A 380 -8.82 -2.71 20.11
N VAL A 381 -10.00 -2.12 20.08
CA VAL A 381 -10.38 -0.99 19.24
C VAL A 381 -10.87 0.15 20.12
N SER A 382 -10.20 1.29 20.06
CA SER A 382 -10.69 2.52 20.68
C SER A 382 -11.73 3.17 19.78
N VAL A 383 -12.83 3.61 20.37
CA VAL A 383 -13.89 4.37 19.70
C VAL A 383 -14.00 5.71 20.41
N ASP A 384 -13.86 6.79 19.64
CA ASP A 384 -13.92 8.17 20.13
C ASP A 384 -15.10 8.87 19.44
N ILE A 385 -15.96 9.51 20.22
CA ILE A 385 -17.17 10.16 19.73
C ILE A 385 -17.21 11.60 20.22
N ASN A 386 -17.37 12.52 19.27
CA ASN A 386 -17.56 13.93 19.54
C ASN A 386 -18.76 14.41 18.72
N LEU A 387 -19.69 15.11 19.34
CA LEU A 387 -20.82 15.69 18.60
C LEU A 387 -21.31 17.00 19.21
N THR A 388 -21.91 17.81 18.35
CA THR A 388 -22.71 18.98 18.70
C THR A 388 -24.13 18.73 18.23
N ALA A 389 -25.09 18.92 19.14
CA ALA A 389 -26.51 18.79 18.84
C ALA A 389 -27.29 20.03 19.26
N THR A 390 -28.40 20.27 18.56
CA THR A 390 -29.32 21.38 18.85
C THR A 390 -30.74 20.88 19.07
N ARG A 391 -31.47 21.56 19.93
CA ARG A 391 -32.84 21.21 20.31
C ARG A 391 -33.90 21.91 19.47
#